data_AF-A0A434GMD6-F1
#
_entry.id   AF-A0A434GMD6-F1
#
_cell.length_a   1.000
_cell.length_b   1.000
_cell.length_c   1.000
_cell.angle_alpha   90.00
_cell.angle_beta   90.00
_cell.angle_gamma   90.00
#
_symmetry.space_group_name_H-M   'P 1'
#
loop_
_entity.id
_entity.type
_entity.pdbx_description
1 polymer ?
#
loop_
_entity_poly.entity_id
_entity_poly.type
_entity_poly.pdbx_seq_one_letter_code
_entity_poly.pdbx_strand_id
1 'polypeptide(L)'
;ALETNRVYRGHFNVKNNGVITNLPQDAIIESPGFVDRFGINMAAGITLPEACAATCIASINVQRMSVHAAISGDIDLLKLAVLHDPLVGAVSTPEEVWQMVDEMVVAQAAWLPQYAHAVPAARERLSTSQVKTREWAGAARRSVRSIEELRAEKAALKQAG
;
A
#
# COMPACT_ATOMS: atom_id res chain seq x y z
N ALA A 1 -5.11 0.11 -26.97
CA ALA A 1 -4.00 -0.61 -27.63
C ALA A 1 -4.47 -1.96 -28.15
N LEU A 2 -4.89 -2.89 -27.30
CA LEU A 2 -5.31 -4.22 -27.74
C LEU A 2 -6.56 -4.21 -28.63
N GLU A 3 -7.59 -3.44 -28.26
CA GLU A 3 -8.83 -3.36 -29.06
C GLU A 3 -8.74 -2.34 -30.20
N THR A 4 -8.00 -1.25 -29.98
CA THR A 4 -7.99 -0.09 -30.88
C THR A 4 -6.81 -0.08 -31.87
N ASN A 5 -5.87 -1.01 -31.72
CA ASN A 5 -4.58 -1.06 -32.42
C ASN A 5 -3.77 0.25 -32.38
N ARG A 6 -4.06 1.14 -31.42
CA ARG A 6 -3.32 2.37 -31.16
C ARG A 6 -2.32 2.14 -30.04
N VAL A 7 -1.04 2.34 -30.33
CA VAL A 7 0.05 2.22 -29.33
C VAL A 7 -0.22 3.17 -28.18
N TYR A 8 -0.17 2.64 -26.96
CA TYR A 8 -0.33 3.41 -25.72
C TYR A 8 0.99 3.40 -24.95
N ARG A 9 1.46 4.56 -24.51
CA ARG A 9 2.66 4.70 -23.67
C ARG A 9 2.23 5.12 -22.27
N GLY A 10 2.82 4.52 -21.26
CA GLY A 10 2.43 4.76 -19.87
C GLY A 10 3.33 4.02 -18.89
N HIS A 11 2.88 3.94 -17.65
CA HIS A 11 3.50 3.13 -16.61
C HIS A 11 2.64 1.89 -16.37
N PHE A 12 3.30 0.76 -16.14
CA PHE A 12 2.62 -0.53 -15.98
C PHE A 12 3.20 -1.30 -14.81
N ASN A 13 2.31 -1.97 -14.08
CA ASN A 13 2.66 -2.91 -13.04
C ASN A 13 2.94 -4.29 -13.66
N VAL A 14 4.18 -4.76 -13.56
CA VAL A 14 4.62 -6.05 -14.09
C VAL A 14 5.60 -6.72 -13.13
N LYS A 15 5.80 -8.03 -13.28
CA LYS A 15 6.92 -8.72 -12.64
C LYS A 15 8.23 -8.17 -13.19
N ASN A 16 9.18 -7.82 -12.32
CA ASN A 16 10.40 -7.12 -12.67
C ASN A 16 11.20 -7.84 -13.77
N ASN A 17 11.51 -9.13 -13.60
CA ASN A 17 12.17 -9.96 -14.63
C ASN A 17 13.35 -9.28 -15.36
N GLY A 18 14.16 -8.49 -14.64
CA GLY A 18 15.32 -7.78 -15.19
C GLY A 18 15.04 -6.41 -15.83
N VAL A 19 13.81 -5.89 -15.75
CA VAL A 19 13.48 -4.52 -16.17
C VAL A 19 14.28 -3.51 -15.36
N ILE A 20 14.26 -3.63 -14.04
CA ILE A 20 15.13 -2.92 -13.10
C ILE A 20 16.17 -3.92 -12.55
N THR A 21 17.43 -3.70 -12.90
CA THR A 21 18.54 -4.66 -12.74
C THR A 21 18.95 -4.88 -11.28
N ASN A 22 18.80 -3.86 -10.44
CA ASN A 22 19.17 -3.86 -9.03
C ASN A 22 17.97 -4.01 -8.08
N LEU A 23 16.84 -4.54 -8.55
CA LEU A 23 15.71 -4.99 -7.73
C LEU A 23 15.47 -6.51 -7.92
N PRO A 24 14.84 -7.19 -6.95
CA PRO A 24 14.50 -8.61 -7.08
C PRO A 24 13.70 -8.91 -8.34
N GLN A 25 13.99 -10.02 -9.02
CA GLN A 25 13.34 -10.37 -10.29
C GLN A 25 11.85 -10.72 -10.14
N ASP A 26 11.45 -11.15 -8.94
CA ASP A 26 10.08 -11.56 -8.63
C ASP A 26 9.20 -10.43 -8.08
N ALA A 27 9.80 -9.28 -7.75
CA ALA A 27 9.05 -8.11 -7.31
C ALA A 27 8.12 -7.60 -8.43
N ILE A 28 6.94 -7.12 -8.05
CA ILE A 28 6.11 -6.31 -8.95
C ILE A 28 6.66 -4.89 -8.93
N ILE A 29 6.95 -4.35 -10.11
CA ILE A 29 7.43 -2.98 -10.30
C ILE A 29 6.41 -2.20 -11.12
N GLU A 30 6.37 -0.88 -10.92
CA GLU A 30 5.72 0.06 -11.82
C GLU A 30 6.79 0.82 -12.61
N SER A 31 6.80 0.69 -13.94
CA SER A 31 7.85 1.28 -14.78
C SER A 31 7.32 1.71 -16.15
N PRO A 32 8.00 2.66 -16.84
CA PRO A 32 7.61 3.06 -18.19
C PRO A 32 7.64 1.89 -19.18
N GLY A 33 6.63 1.88 -20.06
CA GLY A 33 6.53 0.94 -21.15
C GLY A 33 5.56 1.41 -22.23
N PHE A 34 5.23 0.50 -23.13
CA PHE A 34 4.17 0.71 -24.11
C PHE A 34 3.38 -0.57 -24.37
N VAL A 35 2.13 -0.40 -24.76
CA VAL A 35 1.24 -1.48 -25.17
C VAL A 35 0.98 -1.37 -26.66
N ASP A 36 1.23 -2.45 -27.39
CA ASP A 36 0.92 -2.60 -28.81
C ASP A 36 0.20 -3.94 -29.07
N ARG A 37 0.14 -4.38 -30.33
CA ARG A 37 -0.52 -5.63 -30.71
C ARG A 37 0.12 -6.89 -30.13
N PHE A 38 1.36 -6.81 -29.64
CA PHE A 38 2.10 -7.92 -29.06
C PHE A 38 2.02 -7.95 -27.52
N GLY A 39 1.36 -6.98 -26.91
CA GLY A 39 1.17 -6.90 -25.46
C GLY A 39 1.94 -5.75 -24.84
N ILE A 40 2.34 -5.93 -23.57
CA ILE A 40 3.05 -4.92 -22.77
C ILE A 40 4.55 -5.10 -22.99
N ASN A 41 5.22 -4.02 -23.38
CA ASN A 41 6.67 -3.95 -23.59
C ASN A 41 7.27 -2.92 -22.64
N MET A 42 8.24 -3.33 -21.83
CA MET A 42 8.84 -2.48 -20.78
C MET A 42 10.20 -1.93 -21.21
N ALA A 43 10.55 -0.73 -20.74
CA ALA A 43 11.91 -0.22 -20.85
C ALA A 43 12.82 -0.96 -19.85
N ALA A 44 13.64 -1.89 -20.33
CA ALA A 44 14.45 -2.79 -19.50
C ALA A 44 15.92 -2.37 -19.37
N GLY A 45 16.66 -3.02 -18.46
CA GLY A 45 18.08 -2.76 -18.23
C GLY A 45 18.34 -1.50 -17.39
N ILE A 46 17.35 -1.03 -16.65
CA ILE A 46 17.43 0.18 -15.82
C ILE A 46 18.13 -0.17 -14.51
N THR A 47 19.19 0.56 -14.16
CA THR A 47 19.76 0.54 -12.82
C THR A 47 19.28 1.78 -12.07
N LEU A 48 18.54 1.59 -10.97
CA LEU A 48 18.11 2.71 -10.13
C LEU A 48 19.30 3.30 -9.35
N PRO A 49 19.28 4.62 -9.03
CA PRO A 49 20.17 5.18 -8.02
C PRO A 49 20.08 4.38 -6.71
N GLU A 50 21.20 4.24 -6.01
CA GLU A 50 21.31 3.39 -4.82
C GLU A 50 20.26 3.71 -3.75
N ALA A 51 20.05 5.00 -3.46
CA ALA A 51 19.04 5.43 -2.50
C ALA A 51 17.62 5.02 -2.90
N CYS A 52 17.27 5.13 -4.19
CA CYS A 52 15.96 4.71 -4.69
C CYS A 52 15.79 3.19 -4.59
N ALA A 53 16.82 2.42 -4.97
CA ALA A 53 16.79 0.97 -4.85
C ALA A 53 16.62 0.52 -3.39
N ALA A 54 17.32 1.15 -2.45
CA ALA A 54 17.21 0.85 -1.02
C ALA A 54 15.78 1.05 -0.49
N THR A 55 15.13 2.17 -0.83
CA THR A 55 13.74 2.43 -0.44
C THR A 55 12.77 1.42 -1.05
N CYS A 56 12.95 1.08 -2.34
CA CYS A 56 12.13 0.06 -2.99
C CYS A 56 12.30 -1.32 -2.35
N ILE A 57 13.53 -1.73 -2.01
CA ILE A 57 13.82 -3.01 -1.36
C ILE A 57 13.13 -3.12 0.00
N ALA A 58 13.16 -2.06 0.82
CA ALA A 58 12.44 -2.04 2.10
C ALA A 58 10.93 -2.29 1.90
N SER A 59 10.33 -1.58 0.94
CA SER A 59 8.90 -1.73 0.61
C SER A 59 8.54 -3.11 0.07
N ILE A 60 9.40 -3.67 -0.81
CA ILE A 60 9.23 -5.03 -1.36
C ILE A 60 9.25 -6.08 -0.24
N ASN A 61 10.13 -5.92 0.75
CA ASN A 61 10.22 -6.86 1.86
C ASN A 61 8.99 -6.81 2.77
N VAL A 62 8.44 -5.63 3.05
CA VAL A 62 7.16 -5.46 3.76
C VAL A 62 6.03 -6.17 3.02
N GLN A 63 5.91 -5.96 1.71
CA GLN A 63 4.89 -6.59 0.88
C GLN A 63 5.04 -8.12 0.83
N ARG A 64 6.28 -8.61 0.71
CA ARG A 64 6.56 -10.05 0.70
C ARG A 64 6.13 -10.70 2.02
N MET A 65 6.53 -10.15 3.16
CA MET A 65 6.11 -10.66 4.47
C MET A 65 4.59 -10.60 4.64
N SER A 66 3.96 -9.52 4.20
CA SER A 66 2.51 -9.34 4.26
C SER A 66 1.76 -10.41 3.45
N VAL A 67 2.20 -10.69 2.22
CA VAL A 67 1.61 -11.74 1.38
C VAL A 67 1.83 -13.13 1.98
N HIS A 68 3.04 -13.41 2.47
CA HIS A 68 3.34 -14.68 3.13
C HIS A 68 2.44 -14.90 4.34
N ALA A 69 2.33 -13.89 5.21
CA ALA A 69 1.47 -13.93 6.39
C ALA A 69 0.00 -14.13 6.01
N ALA A 70 -0.49 -13.41 5.00
CA ALA A 70 -1.89 -13.49 4.57
C ALA A 70 -2.24 -14.88 4.02
N ILE A 71 -1.31 -15.53 3.31
CA ILE A 71 -1.51 -16.88 2.78
C ILE A 71 -1.43 -17.93 3.90
N SER A 72 -0.44 -17.83 4.79
CA SER A 72 -0.22 -18.81 5.85
C SER A 72 -1.14 -18.65 7.06
N GLY A 73 -1.77 -17.47 7.22
CA GLY A 73 -2.47 -17.09 8.45
C GLY A 73 -1.53 -16.79 9.62
N ASP A 74 -0.24 -16.54 9.36
CA ASP A 74 0.75 -16.25 10.39
C ASP A 74 0.60 -14.82 10.93
N ILE A 75 0.03 -14.70 12.12
CA ILE A 75 -0.25 -13.41 12.76
C ILE A 75 1.03 -12.70 13.25
N ASP A 76 2.06 -13.45 13.61
CA ASP A 76 3.31 -12.87 14.11
C ASP A 76 4.12 -12.30 12.95
N LEU A 77 4.17 -13.03 11.82
CA LEU A 77 4.77 -12.50 10.59
C LEU A 77 4.02 -11.26 10.09
N LEU A 78 2.68 -11.20 10.22
CA LEU A 78 1.91 -10.00 9.88
C LEU A 78 2.32 -8.81 10.75
N LYS A 79 2.48 -9.00 12.06
CA LYS A 79 2.94 -7.96 12.99
C LYS A 79 4.33 -7.47 12.65
N LEU A 80 5.25 -8.39 12.35
CA LEU A 80 6.60 -8.04 11.90
C LEU A 80 6.59 -7.30 10.56
N ALA A 81 5.72 -7.67 9.62
CA ALA A 81 5.59 -6.98 8.35
C ALA A 81 5.18 -5.51 8.53
N VAL A 82 4.18 -5.27 9.36
CA VAL A 82 3.69 -3.92 9.68
C VAL A 82 4.75 -3.11 10.44
N LEU A 83 5.49 -3.75 11.37
CA LEU A 83 6.59 -3.09 12.09
C LEU A 83 7.73 -2.64 11.14
N HIS A 84 7.99 -3.38 10.06
CA HIS A 84 9.02 -3.04 9.08
C HIS A 84 8.62 -1.94 8.10
N ASP A 85 7.35 -1.52 8.08
CA ASP A 85 6.93 -0.40 7.25
C ASP A 85 7.62 0.90 7.73
N PRO A 86 8.34 1.64 6.85
CA PRO A 86 9.11 2.81 7.27
C PRO A 86 8.29 3.93 7.89
N LEU A 87 7.04 4.10 7.47
CA LEU A 87 6.16 5.11 8.05
C LEU A 87 5.69 4.66 9.44
N VAL A 88 5.24 3.42 9.56
CA VAL A 88 4.81 2.84 10.85
C VAL A 88 5.95 2.87 11.86
N GLY A 89 7.14 2.39 11.50
CA GLY A 89 8.30 2.39 12.38
C GLY A 89 8.79 3.79 12.79
N ALA A 90 8.42 4.83 12.03
CA ALA A 90 8.74 6.22 12.36
C ALA A 90 7.73 6.87 13.33
N VAL A 91 6.47 6.38 13.37
CA VAL A 91 5.38 7.05 14.09
C VAL A 91 4.72 6.20 15.19
N SER A 92 5.08 4.92 15.29
CA SER A 92 4.48 3.98 16.24
C SER A 92 5.52 3.20 17.03
N THR A 93 5.25 2.95 18.30
CA THR A 93 6.03 1.99 19.11
C THR A 93 5.65 0.55 18.76
N PRO A 94 6.48 -0.45 19.10
CA PRO A 94 6.11 -1.85 18.89
C PRO A 94 4.78 -2.24 19.54
N GLU A 95 4.47 -1.75 20.75
CA GLU A 95 3.21 -2.02 21.42
C GLU A 95 2.01 -1.46 20.65
N GLU A 96 2.15 -0.23 20.12
CA GLU A 96 1.16 0.41 19.26
C GLU A 96 0.93 -0.39 17.97
N VAL A 97 2.00 -0.90 17.34
CA VAL A 97 1.90 -1.76 16.15
C VAL A 97 1.16 -3.06 16.46
N TRP A 98 1.44 -3.71 17.60
CA TRP A 98 0.80 -4.97 17.97
C TRP A 98 -0.70 -4.79 18.17
N GLN A 99 -1.09 -3.74 18.90
CA GLN A 99 -2.49 -3.39 19.06
C GLN A 99 -3.14 -3.07 17.70
N MET A 100 -2.51 -2.24 16.89
CA MET A 100 -3.05 -1.81 15.60
C MET A 100 -3.31 -3.01 14.67
N VAL A 101 -2.42 -4.01 14.64
CA VAL A 101 -2.63 -5.24 13.87
C VAL A 101 -3.77 -6.08 14.45
N ASP A 102 -3.86 -6.22 15.77
CA ASP A 102 -4.97 -6.93 16.41
C ASP A 102 -6.32 -6.25 16.09
N GLU A 103 -6.39 -4.91 16.13
CA GLU A 103 -7.58 -4.13 15.73
C GLU A 103 -7.96 -4.39 14.27
N MET A 104 -7.00 -4.33 13.34
CA MET A 104 -7.23 -4.57 11.92
C MET A 104 -7.73 -6.00 11.64
N VAL A 105 -7.12 -7.01 12.25
CA VAL A 105 -7.51 -8.42 12.07
C VAL A 105 -8.91 -8.68 12.62
N VAL A 106 -9.24 -8.10 13.78
CA VAL A 106 -10.58 -8.20 14.36
C VAL A 106 -11.63 -7.49 13.48
N ALA A 107 -11.32 -6.29 12.99
CA ALA A 107 -12.22 -5.52 12.13
C ALA A 107 -12.45 -6.19 10.77
N GLN A 108 -11.41 -6.84 10.22
CA GLN A 108 -11.44 -7.49 8.91
C GLN A 108 -11.70 -9.00 8.99
N ALA A 109 -12.10 -9.53 10.15
CA ALA A 109 -12.26 -10.96 10.37
C ALA A 109 -13.18 -11.66 9.35
N ALA A 110 -14.21 -10.97 8.85
CA ALA A 110 -15.11 -11.50 7.82
C ALA A 110 -14.42 -11.70 6.45
N TRP A 111 -13.38 -10.91 6.16
CA TRP A 111 -12.67 -10.88 4.88
C TRP A 111 -11.34 -11.65 4.92
N LEU A 112 -10.82 -11.91 6.13
CA LEU A 112 -9.54 -12.59 6.35
C LEU A 112 -9.71 -13.93 7.09
N PRO A 113 -10.39 -14.93 6.48
CA PRO A 113 -10.68 -16.20 7.13
C PRO A 113 -9.44 -16.99 7.55
N GLN A 114 -8.28 -16.74 6.93
CA GLN A 114 -7.00 -17.35 7.28
C GLN A 114 -6.59 -17.03 8.73
N TYR A 115 -7.01 -15.88 9.26
CA TYR A 115 -6.74 -15.46 10.64
C TYR A 115 -7.87 -15.81 11.62
N ALA A 116 -8.89 -16.57 11.22
CA ALA A 116 -10.03 -16.88 12.10
C ALA A 116 -9.60 -17.48 13.45
N HIS A 117 -8.53 -18.28 13.46
CA HIS A 117 -7.95 -18.87 14.67
C HIS A 117 -7.29 -17.84 15.60
N ALA A 118 -6.77 -16.73 15.06
CA ALA A 118 -6.08 -15.68 15.81
C ALA A 118 -7.04 -14.61 16.36
N VAL A 119 -8.23 -14.46 15.76
CA VAL A 119 -9.22 -13.44 16.14
C VAL A 119 -9.62 -13.50 17.63
N PRO A 120 -9.92 -14.66 18.25
CA PRO A 120 -10.27 -14.72 19.67
C PRO A 120 -9.16 -14.16 20.57
N ALA A 121 -7.91 -14.59 20.33
CA ALA A 121 -6.76 -14.11 21.10
C ALA A 121 -6.47 -12.62 20.86
N ALA A 122 -6.71 -12.12 19.65
CA ALA A 122 -6.61 -10.69 19.36
C ALA A 122 -7.66 -9.88 20.15
N ARG A 123 -8.93 -10.34 20.19
CA ARG A 123 -9.98 -9.68 20.99
C ARG A 123 -9.65 -9.64 22.48
N GLU A 124 -9.08 -10.72 23.01
CA GLU A 124 -8.64 -10.78 24.40
C GLU A 124 -7.54 -9.76 24.68
N ARG A 125 -6.49 -9.71 23.85
CA ARG A 125 -5.41 -8.71 23.98
C ARG A 125 -5.93 -7.27 23.92
N LEU A 126 -6.87 -6.98 23.01
CA LEU A 126 -7.49 -5.66 22.90
C LEU A 126 -8.29 -5.28 24.16
N SER A 127 -8.96 -6.24 24.81
CA SER A 127 -9.73 -5.97 26.02
C SER A 127 -8.88 -5.55 27.22
N THR A 128 -7.59 -5.93 27.22
CA THR A 128 -6.62 -5.62 28.29
C THR A 128 -5.55 -4.62 27.88
N SER A 129 -5.62 -4.07 26.66
CA SER A 129 -4.56 -3.21 26.15
C SER A 129 -4.46 -1.88 26.92
N GLN A 130 -3.22 -1.43 27.13
CA GLN A 130 -2.90 -0.16 27.79
C GLN A 130 -2.47 0.94 26.81
N VAL A 131 -2.38 0.64 25.52
CA VAL A 131 -2.01 1.62 24.50
C VAL A 131 -3.16 2.62 24.35
N LYS A 132 -2.84 3.90 24.53
CA LYS A 132 -3.84 4.97 24.48
C LYS A 132 -4.17 5.32 23.03
N THR A 133 -5.42 5.13 22.65
CA THR A 133 -5.95 5.65 21.39
C THR A 133 -6.32 7.13 21.54
N ARG A 134 -6.29 7.86 20.41
CA ARG A 134 -6.69 9.27 20.34
C ARG A 134 -7.69 9.43 19.21
N GLU A 135 -8.82 10.05 19.53
CA GLU A 135 -9.74 10.54 18.51
C GLU A 135 -9.07 11.68 17.74
N TRP A 136 -8.89 11.49 16.44
CA TRP A 136 -8.16 12.41 15.58
C TRP A 136 -8.86 12.56 14.22
N ALA A 137 -8.94 13.80 13.73
CA ALA A 137 -9.65 14.12 12.50
C ALA A 137 -8.86 13.79 11.20
N GLY A 138 -7.56 13.48 11.27
CA GLY A 138 -6.70 13.30 10.09
C GLY A 138 -5.92 14.57 9.72
N ALA A 139 -4.63 14.44 9.40
CA ALA A 139 -3.75 15.59 9.10
C ALA A 139 -4.09 16.28 7.77
N ALA A 140 -4.71 15.55 6.84
CA ALA A 140 -5.05 16.00 5.50
C ALA A 140 -6.57 15.92 5.22
N ARG A 141 -7.42 16.10 6.24
CA ARG A 141 -8.87 16.12 6.03
C ARG A 141 -9.27 17.45 5.41
N ARG A 142 -9.68 17.43 4.14
CA ARG A 142 -10.43 18.56 3.57
C ARG A 142 -11.82 18.57 4.18
N SER A 143 -12.34 19.74 4.55
CA SER A 143 -13.75 19.87 4.89
C SER A 143 -14.60 19.36 3.73
N VAL A 144 -15.67 18.63 4.05
CA VAL A 144 -16.64 18.22 3.03
C VAL A 144 -17.26 19.49 2.48
N ARG A 145 -16.90 19.83 1.25
CA ARG A 145 -17.40 21.04 0.59
C ARG A 145 -18.84 20.84 0.17
N SER A 146 -19.67 21.84 0.37
CA SER A 146 -21.07 21.81 -0.06
C SER A 146 -21.18 21.94 -1.58
N ILE A 147 -22.31 21.50 -2.16
CA ILE A 147 -22.59 21.69 -3.59
C ILE A 147 -22.64 23.19 -3.94
N GLU A 148 -23.11 24.02 -3.01
CA GLU A 148 -23.21 25.47 -3.19
C GLU A 148 -21.81 26.11 -3.25
N GLU A 149 -20.89 25.70 -2.36
CA GLU A 149 -19.49 26.15 -2.37
C GLU A 149 -18.80 25.80 -3.70
N LEU A 150 -18.98 24.57 -4.19
CA LEU A 150 -18.41 24.12 -5.46
C LEU A 150 -18.97 24.89 -6.66
N ARG A 151 -20.25 25.28 -6.62
CA ARG A 151 -20.89 26.08 -7.68
C ARG A 151 -20.41 27.53 -7.67
N ALA A 152 -20.28 28.13 -6.49
CA ALA A 152 -19.79 29.51 -6.34
C ALA A 152 -18.33 29.63 -6.83
N GLU A 153 -17.47 28.69 -6.45
CA GLU A 153 -16.06 28.66 -6.86
C GLU A 153 -15.92 28.48 -8.38
N LYS A 154 -16.72 27.59 -8.98
CA LYS A 154 -16.77 27.39 -10.45
C LYS A 154 -17.26 28.64 -11.18
N ALA A 155 -18.21 29.38 -10.62
CA ALA A 155 -18.68 30.65 -11.18
C ALA A 155 -17.60 31.74 -11.11
N ALA A 156 -16.89 31.83 -9.98
CA ALA A 156 -15.77 32.77 -9.79
C ALA A 156 -14.60 32.49 -10.74
N LEU A 157 -14.20 31.22 -10.90
CA LEU A 157 -13.16 30.80 -11.85
C LEU A 157 -13.51 31.14 -13.30
N LYS A 158 -14.80 31.11 -13.66
CA LYS A 158 -15.29 31.44 -15.00
C LYS A 158 -15.37 32.95 -15.25
N GLN A 159 -15.38 33.78 -14.20
CA GLN A 159 -15.33 35.24 -14.29
C GLN A 159 -13.90 35.78 -14.26
N ALA A 160 -12.94 34.99 -13.76
CA ALA A 160 -11.54 35.36 -13.63
C ALA A 160 -10.67 34.97 -14.84
N GLY A 161 -11.23 34.32 -15.87
CA GLY A 161 -10.57 33.99 -17.14
C GLY A 161 -11.34 34.55 -18.31
#